data_AF-A0A967Z870-F1
#
_entry.id   AF-A0A967Z870-F1
#
_cell.length_a   1.000
_cell.length_b   1.000
_cell.length_c   1.000
_cell.angle_alpha   90.00
_cell.angle_beta   90.00
_cell.angle_gamma   90.00
#
_symmetry.space_group_name_H-M   'P 1'
#
loop_
_entity.id
_entity.type
_entity.pdbx_description
1 polymer ?
#
loop_
_entity_poly.entity_id
_entity_poly.type
_entity_poly.pdbx_seq_one_letter_code
_entity_poly.pdbx_strand_id
1 'polypeptide(L)'
;LVHAGRNGYIWLLEPSADGIEFVDAWPYVYQDVFTSIDPQTGRPSYDPDKTPGTGKPATYCPSLSGGNNWPPAAYSPQTGYLYIPANENLCTTLEGEEEVIYRPGQRFMGVDIALNVREGADHIGELQAWNLSTGERAWTHEFELNNWGPVLATAGGLLFMGGTPDRNFRA
;
A
#
# COMPACT_ATOMS: atom_id res chain seq x y z
N LEU A 1 1.04 14.99 8.87
CA LEU A 1 0.29 13.74 8.66
C LEU A 1 1.14 12.83 7.79
N VAL A 2 1.22 11.54 8.12
CA VAL A 2 1.95 10.56 7.30
C VAL A 2 1.01 9.38 7.04
N HIS A 3 0.88 8.99 5.78
CA HIS A 3 -0.08 7.97 5.36
C HIS A 3 0.53 7.00 4.36
N ALA A 4 0.72 5.74 4.77
CA ALA A 4 1.05 4.66 3.85
C ALA A 4 -0.22 4.25 3.07
N GLY A 5 -0.34 4.74 1.85
CA GLY A 5 -1.51 4.56 1.00
C GLY A 5 -1.55 3.19 0.34
N ARG A 6 -2.77 2.71 0.05
CA ARG A 6 -3.04 1.50 -0.76
C ARG A 6 -2.28 1.49 -2.09
N ASN A 7 -2.09 2.67 -2.68
CA ASN A 7 -1.40 2.88 -3.94
C ASN A 7 0.12 2.68 -3.91
N GLY A 8 0.69 2.33 -2.75
CA GLY A 8 2.10 2.01 -2.63
C GLY A 8 3.02 3.21 -2.36
N TYR A 9 2.44 4.37 -2.00
CA TYR A 9 3.19 5.56 -1.56
C TYR A 9 2.95 5.91 -0.09
N ILE A 10 4.00 6.34 0.59
CA ILE A 10 3.93 7.05 1.87
C ILE A 10 3.73 8.52 1.53
N TRP A 11 2.58 9.07 1.90
CA TRP A 11 2.20 10.46 1.68
C TRP A 11 2.54 11.29 2.92
N LEU A 12 3.33 12.35 2.74
CA LEU A 12 3.63 13.33 3.77
C LEU A 12 2.83 14.59 3.47
N LEU A 13 2.01 14.99 4.43
CA LEU A 13 1.10 16.11 4.31
C LEU A 13 1.20 17.00 5.55
N GLU A 14 1.15 18.32 5.37
CA GLU A 14 1.18 19.28 6.46
C GLU A 14 -0.24 19.82 6.71
N PRO A 15 -0.86 19.53 7.87
CA PRO A 15 -2.12 20.16 8.22
C PRO A 15 -1.89 21.58 8.74
N SER A 16 -2.66 22.54 8.25
CA SER A 16 -2.69 23.93 8.69
C SER A 16 -4.13 24.34 9.05
N ALA A 17 -4.31 25.58 9.52
CA ALA A 17 -5.65 26.13 9.74
C ALA A 17 -6.46 26.27 8.45
N ASP A 18 -5.78 26.42 7.32
CA ASP A 18 -6.37 26.74 6.01
C ASP A 18 -6.55 25.50 5.12
N GLY A 19 -6.00 24.35 5.52
CA GLY A 19 -6.15 23.10 4.78
C GLY A 19 -5.07 22.06 5.08
N ILE A 20 -4.84 21.19 4.11
CA ILE A 20 -3.78 20.18 4.14
C ILE A 20 -2.92 20.40 2.89
N GLU A 21 -1.64 20.62 3.10
CA GLU A 21 -0.66 20.87 2.03
C GLU A 21 0.18 19.62 1.77
N PHE A 22 0.58 19.43 0.50
CA PHE A 22 1.46 18.35 0.11
C PHE A 22 2.91 18.68 0.50
N VAL A 23 3.61 17.70 1.09
CA VAL A 23 5.04 17.85 1.43
C VAL A 23 5.88 16.94 0.54
N ASP A 24 5.60 15.64 0.54
CA ASP A 24 6.35 14.65 -0.25
C ASP A 24 5.58 13.33 -0.42
N ALA A 25 6.06 12.46 -1.31
CA ALA A 25 5.56 11.10 -1.49
C ALA A 25 6.68 10.10 -1.83
N TRP A 26 6.78 9.01 -1.07
CA TRP A 26 7.81 7.99 -1.27
C TRP A 26 7.20 6.63 -1.62
N PRO A 27 7.62 5.96 -2.70
CA PRO A 27 7.17 4.62 -2.99
C PRO A 27 7.71 3.66 -1.92
N TYR A 28 6.85 2.86 -1.28
CA TYR A 28 7.25 1.89 -0.26
C TYR A 28 7.05 0.42 -0.66
N VAL A 29 6.32 0.18 -1.74
CA VAL A 29 6.28 -1.10 -2.44
C VAL A 29 6.45 -0.87 -3.94
N TYR A 30 6.73 -1.93 -4.69
CA TYR A 30 6.70 -1.85 -6.14
C TYR A 30 5.33 -1.41 -6.64
N GLN A 31 5.34 -0.36 -7.46
CA GLN A 31 4.17 0.14 -8.13
C GLN A 31 4.56 0.54 -9.55
N ASP A 32 3.64 0.34 -10.49
CA ASP A 32 3.83 0.70 -11.90
C ASP A 32 2.69 1.55 -12.46
N VAL A 33 1.71 1.93 -11.63
CA VAL A 33 0.55 2.74 -12.03
C VAL A 33 0.90 4.22 -12.20
N PHE A 34 1.73 4.78 -11.30
CA PHE A 34 2.14 6.18 -11.35
C PHE A 34 3.47 6.32 -12.08
N THR A 35 3.49 7.20 -13.09
CA THR A 35 4.69 7.53 -13.87
C THR A 35 5.48 8.68 -13.25
N SER A 36 4.81 9.57 -12.52
CA SER A 36 5.42 10.66 -11.76
C SER A 36 4.46 11.21 -10.70
N ILE A 37 5.00 11.93 -9.72
CA ILE A 37 4.25 12.76 -8.77
C ILE A 37 4.66 14.22 -9.01
N ASP A 38 3.68 15.11 -9.15
CA ASP A 38 3.93 16.56 -9.17
C ASP A 38 4.50 17.00 -7.80
N PRO A 39 5.72 17.54 -7.73
CA PRO A 39 6.38 17.87 -6.46
C PRO A 39 5.75 19.06 -5.73
N GLN A 40 4.86 19.82 -6.37
CA GLN A 40 4.17 20.95 -5.74
C GLN A 40 2.79 20.55 -5.21
N THR A 41 2.07 19.74 -5.99
CA THR A 41 0.66 19.42 -5.69
C THR A 41 0.45 18.02 -5.14
N GLY A 42 1.43 17.14 -5.27
CA GLY A 42 1.31 15.71 -4.97
C GLY A 42 0.45 14.93 -5.98
N ARG A 43 0.03 15.57 -7.09
CA ARG A 43 -0.85 14.93 -8.06
C ARG A 43 -0.09 13.89 -8.90
N PRO A 44 -0.53 12.61 -8.92
CA PRO A 44 0.10 11.60 -9.75
C PRO A 44 -0.26 11.75 -11.24
N SER A 45 0.70 11.45 -12.09
CA SER A 45 0.48 11.09 -13.50
C SER A 45 0.37 9.57 -13.62
N TYR A 46 -0.56 9.09 -14.44
CA TYR A 46 -0.89 7.67 -14.56
C TYR A 46 -0.32 7.07 -15.85
N ASP A 47 0.05 5.80 -15.79
CA ASP A 47 0.36 5.00 -16.98
C ASP A 47 -0.95 4.54 -17.66
N PRO A 48 -1.23 4.96 -18.91
CA PRO A 48 -2.42 4.54 -19.65
C PRO A 48 -2.49 3.03 -19.92
N ASP A 49 -1.35 2.34 -19.98
CA ASP A 49 -1.28 0.88 -20.20
C ASP A 49 -1.67 0.10 -18.93
N LYS A 50 -1.55 0.75 -17.77
CA LYS A 50 -1.97 0.22 -16.46
C LYS A 50 -3.41 0.59 -16.10
N THR A 51 -4.11 1.30 -16.97
CA THR A 51 -5.49 1.71 -16.76
C THR A 51 -6.45 0.69 -17.40
N PRO A 52 -7.19 -0.11 -16.61
CA PRO A 52 -8.15 -1.07 -17.14
C PRO A 52 -9.39 -0.37 -17.72
N GLY A 53 -10.12 -1.09 -18.57
CA GLY A 53 -11.39 -0.63 -19.14
C GLY A 53 -12.31 -1.79 -19.52
N THR A 54 -13.50 -1.47 -20.00
CA THR A 54 -14.43 -2.47 -20.53
C THR A 54 -13.83 -3.17 -21.76
N GLY A 55 -13.71 -4.50 -21.71
CA GLY A 55 -13.05 -5.27 -22.75
C GLY A 55 -11.54 -4.98 -22.90
N LYS A 56 -10.95 -4.28 -21.92
CA LYS A 56 -9.53 -3.88 -21.91
C LYS A 56 -8.89 -4.34 -20.59
N PRO A 57 -8.29 -5.54 -20.55
CA PRO A 57 -7.56 -5.99 -19.38
C PRO A 57 -6.31 -5.14 -19.17
N ALA A 58 -5.99 -4.82 -17.92
CA ALA A 58 -4.72 -4.22 -17.52
C ALA A 58 -4.17 -4.89 -16.26
N THR A 59 -2.87 -5.18 -16.25
CA THR A 59 -2.15 -5.74 -15.10
C THR A 59 -1.24 -4.68 -14.50
N TYR A 60 -1.37 -4.47 -13.19
CA TYR A 60 -0.63 -3.44 -12.47
C TYR A 60 -0.36 -3.82 -11.01
N CYS A 61 0.60 -3.12 -10.41
CA CYS A 61 1.01 -3.24 -9.02
C CYS A 61 0.94 -1.85 -8.32
N PRO A 62 0.64 -1.78 -7.02
CA PRO A 62 0.22 -2.90 -6.18
C PRO A 62 -1.18 -3.40 -6.55
N SER A 63 -1.53 -4.58 -6.06
CA SER A 63 -2.83 -5.21 -6.27
C SER A 63 -3.99 -4.35 -5.76
N LEU A 64 -5.23 -4.77 -6.04
CA LEU A 64 -6.41 -4.20 -5.40
C LEU A 64 -6.35 -4.24 -3.87
N SER A 65 -5.64 -5.22 -3.28
CA SER A 65 -5.41 -5.26 -1.83
C SER A 65 -4.48 -4.13 -1.35
N GLY A 66 -3.68 -3.58 -2.25
CA GLY A 66 -2.76 -2.46 -2.06
C GLY A 66 -1.47 -2.83 -1.33
N GLY A 67 -0.54 -1.87 -1.29
CA GLY A 67 0.70 -2.00 -0.52
C GLY A 67 0.44 -2.04 0.99
N ASN A 68 -0.61 -1.40 1.48
CA ASN A 68 -1.13 -1.45 2.84
C ASN A 68 -2.64 -1.19 2.75
N ASN A 69 -3.45 -1.65 3.71
CA ASN A 69 -4.91 -1.57 3.65
C ASN A 69 -5.50 -1.03 4.96
N TRP A 70 -6.38 -1.79 5.61
CA TRP A 70 -6.94 -1.44 6.91
C TRP A 70 -5.94 -1.52 8.08
N PRO A 71 -4.85 -2.31 8.07
CA PRO A 71 -3.96 -2.38 9.23
C PRO A 71 -3.22 -1.04 9.47
N PRO A 72 -3.30 -0.48 10.68
CA PRO A 72 -2.54 0.71 11.03
C PRO A 72 -1.04 0.41 11.11
N ALA A 73 -0.26 1.33 10.54
CA ALA A 73 1.16 1.48 10.81
C ALA A 73 1.38 2.06 12.23
N ALA A 74 2.56 1.83 12.81
CA ALA A 74 2.96 2.42 14.08
C ALA A 74 4.08 3.43 13.89
N TYR A 75 4.13 4.48 14.71
CA TYR A 75 5.24 5.41 14.75
C TYR A 75 5.93 5.36 16.11
N SER A 76 7.27 5.36 16.13
CA SER A 76 8.05 5.52 17.36
C SER A 76 8.80 6.85 17.37
N PRO A 77 8.47 7.78 18.28
CA PRO A 77 9.23 9.02 18.43
C PRO A 77 10.69 8.82 18.86
N GLN A 78 11.03 7.66 19.45
CA GLN A 78 12.41 7.38 19.88
C GLN A 78 13.34 7.07 18.71
N THR A 79 12.83 6.38 17.68
CA THR A 79 13.60 6.04 16.48
C THR A 79 13.35 7.00 15.32
N GLY A 80 12.23 7.73 15.35
CA GLY A 80 11.76 8.53 14.22
C GLY A 80 11.22 7.67 13.07
N TYR A 81 10.93 6.39 13.32
CA TYR A 81 10.53 5.45 12.28
C TYR A 81 9.02 5.23 12.23
N LEU A 82 8.50 5.13 11.01
CA LEU A 82 7.18 4.58 10.71
C LEU A 82 7.32 3.10 10.37
N TYR A 83 6.57 2.25 11.07
CA TYR A 83 6.54 0.81 10.89
C TYR A 83 5.28 0.41 10.13
N ILE A 84 5.45 0.00 8.87
CA ILE A 84 4.37 -0.26 7.92
C ILE A 84 4.19 -1.77 7.76
N PRO A 85 3.00 -2.33 8.05
CA PRO A 85 2.62 -3.64 7.55
C PRO A 85 2.32 -3.52 6.06
N ALA A 86 3.22 -4.04 5.22
CA ALA A 86 3.15 -3.89 3.77
C ALA A 86 2.91 -5.22 3.05
N ASN A 87 2.38 -5.14 1.83
CA ASN A 87 2.27 -6.25 0.88
C ASN A 87 2.98 -5.86 -0.42
N GLU A 88 4.18 -6.39 -0.59
CA GLU A 88 5.03 -6.29 -1.77
C GLU A 88 4.71 -7.42 -2.75
N ASN A 89 5.08 -7.27 -4.01
CA ASN A 89 4.98 -8.29 -5.07
C ASN A 89 3.57 -8.80 -5.43
N LEU A 90 2.51 -8.33 -4.79
CA LEU A 90 1.14 -8.67 -5.14
C LEU A 90 0.56 -7.63 -6.09
N CYS A 91 0.08 -8.10 -7.25
CA CYS A 91 -0.45 -7.30 -8.34
C CYS A 91 -1.86 -7.78 -8.73
N THR A 92 -2.54 -7.06 -9.61
CA THR A 92 -3.89 -7.44 -10.08
C THR A 92 -4.02 -7.21 -11.57
N THR A 93 -4.70 -8.13 -12.26
CA THR A 93 -5.28 -7.90 -13.58
C THR A 93 -6.75 -7.58 -13.42
N LEU A 94 -7.20 -6.45 -13.97
CA LEU A 94 -8.60 -6.05 -14.03
C LEU A 94 -9.06 -5.89 -15.47
N GLU A 95 -10.28 -6.32 -15.73
CA GLU A 95 -11.02 -6.06 -16.95
C GLU A 95 -12.46 -5.69 -16.61
N GLY A 96 -12.98 -4.63 -17.22
CA GLY A 96 -14.38 -4.23 -17.03
C GLY A 96 -15.33 -5.12 -17.81
N GLU A 97 -16.44 -5.50 -17.18
CA GLU A 97 -17.54 -6.20 -17.84
C GLU A 97 -18.30 -5.27 -18.79
N GLU A 98 -18.82 -5.80 -19.91
CA GLU A 98 -19.59 -5.03 -20.90
C GLU A 98 -20.97 -4.61 -20.39
N GLU A 99 -21.66 -5.50 -19.66
CA GLU A 99 -22.98 -5.25 -19.11
C GLU A 99 -23.00 -5.49 -17.61
N VAL A 100 -23.33 -4.45 -16.84
CA VAL A 100 -23.46 -4.53 -15.38
C VAL A 100 -24.82 -4.00 -14.97
N ILE A 101 -25.68 -4.87 -14.45
CA ILE A 101 -27.04 -4.51 -14.05
C ILE A 101 -27.08 -4.28 -12.55
N TYR A 102 -27.33 -3.04 -12.12
CA TYR A 102 -27.54 -2.73 -10.71
C TYR A 102 -28.83 -3.40 -10.20
N ARG A 103 -28.70 -4.16 -9.12
CA ARG A 103 -29.81 -4.76 -8.38
C ARG A 103 -29.60 -4.49 -6.89
N PRO A 104 -30.52 -3.82 -6.19
CA PRO A 104 -30.38 -3.55 -4.77
C PRO A 104 -30.05 -4.83 -3.96
N GLY A 105 -29.02 -4.74 -3.12
CA GLY A 105 -28.54 -5.86 -2.29
C GLY A 105 -27.60 -6.85 -3.00
N GLN A 106 -27.34 -6.70 -4.30
CA GLN A 106 -26.36 -7.51 -5.03
C GLN A 106 -25.02 -6.79 -5.18
N ARG A 107 -23.95 -7.59 -5.37
CA ARG A 107 -22.60 -7.09 -5.66
C ARG A 107 -22.62 -6.36 -7.00
N PHE A 108 -22.02 -5.18 -7.07
CA PHE A 108 -21.97 -4.33 -8.26
C PHE A 108 -20.54 -3.86 -8.50
N MET A 109 -19.65 -4.81 -8.84
CA MET A 109 -18.25 -4.49 -9.13
C MET A 109 -17.98 -4.25 -10.61
N GLY A 110 -18.64 -5.00 -11.50
CA GLY A 110 -18.52 -4.83 -12.95
C GLY A 110 -17.11 -5.07 -13.49
N VAL A 111 -16.33 -5.92 -12.80
CA VAL A 111 -14.95 -6.22 -13.16
C VAL A 111 -14.62 -7.68 -12.86
N ASP A 112 -13.88 -8.29 -13.78
CA ASP A 112 -13.16 -9.53 -13.53
C ASP A 112 -11.83 -9.23 -12.84
N ILE A 113 -11.53 -9.96 -11.78
CA ILE A 113 -10.36 -9.75 -10.92
C ILE A 113 -9.49 -10.99 -10.91
N ALA A 114 -8.23 -10.86 -11.32
CA ALA A 114 -7.20 -11.87 -11.12
C ALA A 114 -6.05 -11.32 -10.27
N LEU A 115 -5.71 -12.02 -9.19
CA LEU A 115 -4.51 -11.70 -8.39
C LEU A 115 -3.29 -12.37 -9.01
N ASN A 116 -2.19 -11.63 -9.10
CA ASN A 116 -0.93 -12.12 -9.63
C ASN A 116 0.20 -11.81 -8.65
N VAL A 117 1.19 -12.69 -8.57
CA VAL A 117 2.44 -12.43 -7.85
C VAL A 117 3.51 -12.10 -8.89
N ARG A 118 4.37 -11.10 -8.62
CA ARG A 118 5.46 -10.71 -9.52
C ARG A 118 6.37 -11.92 -9.80
N GLU A 119 6.83 -12.02 -11.04
CA GLU A 119 7.77 -13.07 -11.44
C GLU A 119 9.04 -13.01 -10.59
N GLY A 120 9.46 -14.15 -10.04
CA GLY A 120 10.64 -14.26 -9.19
C GLY A 120 10.47 -13.78 -7.75
N ALA A 121 9.26 -13.37 -7.33
CA ALA A 121 9.01 -13.02 -5.94
C ALA A 121 9.06 -14.26 -5.02
N ASP A 122 9.62 -14.08 -3.83
CA ASP A 122 9.75 -15.09 -2.78
C ASP A 122 8.91 -14.78 -1.53
N HIS A 123 8.33 -13.58 -1.46
CA HIS A 123 7.47 -13.14 -0.36
C HIS A 123 6.39 -12.16 -0.85
N ILE A 124 5.37 -11.97 -0.02
CA ILE A 124 4.32 -10.96 -0.21
C ILE A 124 4.28 -9.99 0.97
N GLY A 125 4.22 -10.51 2.20
CA GLY A 125 4.10 -9.65 3.37
C GLY A 125 5.44 -9.05 3.78
N GLU A 126 5.42 -7.83 4.27
CA GLU A 126 6.57 -7.16 4.87
C GLU A 126 6.17 -6.41 6.14
N LEU A 127 7.09 -6.31 7.10
CA LEU A 127 7.11 -5.23 8.10
C LEU A 127 8.29 -4.33 7.75
N GLN A 128 8.00 -3.12 7.30
CA GLN A 128 9.00 -2.14 6.88
C GLN A 128 9.20 -1.07 7.95
N ALA A 129 10.44 -0.69 8.22
CA ALA A 129 10.73 0.52 8.99
C ALA A 129 11.25 1.64 8.07
N TRP A 130 10.57 2.78 8.11
CA TRP A 130 10.88 3.95 7.31
C TRP A 130 11.33 5.11 8.18
N ASN A 131 12.52 5.65 7.90
CA ASN A 131 12.99 6.85 8.55
C ASN A 131 12.29 8.08 7.98
N LEU A 132 11.45 8.72 8.78
CA LEU A 132 10.66 9.87 8.32
C LEU A 132 11.48 11.15 8.13
N SER A 133 12.73 11.22 8.61
CA SER A 133 13.59 12.38 8.36
C SER A 133 14.34 12.31 7.04
N THR A 134 14.61 11.09 6.54
CA THR A 134 15.38 10.88 5.30
C THR A 134 14.55 10.34 4.15
N GLY A 135 13.38 9.77 4.42
CA GLY A 135 12.59 9.08 3.41
C GLY A 135 13.20 7.77 2.96
N GLU A 136 14.02 7.14 3.80
CA GLU A 136 14.69 5.89 3.47
C GLU A 136 14.14 4.73 4.29
N ARG A 137 14.02 3.57 3.64
CA ARG A 137 13.71 2.30 4.31
C ARG A 137 14.93 1.82 5.09
N ALA A 138 14.82 1.83 6.42
CA ALA A 138 15.89 1.43 7.32
C ALA A 138 16.09 -0.09 7.35
N TRP A 139 14.99 -0.85 7.35
CA TRP A 139 14.99 -2.31 7.27
C TRP A 139 13.61 -2.85 6.88
N THR A 140 13.59 -4.12 6.47
CA THR A 140 12.39 -4.91 6.19
C THR A 140 12.51 -6.27 6.89
N HIS A 141 11.40 -6.76 7.42
CA HIS A 141 11.22 -8.18 7.76
C HIS A 141 10.15 -8.80 6.85
N GLU A 142 10.50 -9.88 6.17
CA GLU A 142 9.64 -10.48 5.14
C GLU A 142 8.80 -11.63 5.70
N PHE A 143 7.61 -11.80 5.12
CA PHE A 143 6.68 -12.88 5.36
C PHE A 143 6.28 -13.51 4.03
N GLU A 144 6.31 -14.84 3.96
CA GLU A 144 5.90 -15.59 2.76
C GLU A 144 4.53 -15.15 2.22
N LEU A 145 3.58 -14.90 3.12
CA LEU A 145 2.22 -14.47 2.81
C LEU A 145 1.93 -13.06 3.32
N ASN A 146 0.82 -12.49 2.84
CA ASN A 146 0.38 -11.13 3.14
C ASN A 146 0.49 -10.75 4.63
N ASN A 147 0.92 -9.52 4.90
CA ASN A 147 0.91 -8.94 6.23
C ASN A 147 -0.33 -8.07 6.43
N TRP A 148 -1.33 -8.60 7.14
CA TRP A 148 -2.52 -7.87 7.57
C TRP A 148 -2.53 -7.53 9.06
N GLY A 149 -1.36 -7.56 9.70
CA GLY A 149 -1.24 -7.35 11.14
C GLY A 149 -1.09 -5.87 11.50
N PRO A 150 -1.97 -5.29 12.35
CA PRO A 150 -1.70 -3.99 12.96
C PRO A 150 -0.39 -4.02 13.74
N VAL A 151 0.34 -2.91 13.73
CA VAL A 151 1.61 -2.78 14.46
C VAL A 151 1.41 -1.88 15.68
N LEU A 152 2.07 -2.21 16.79
CA LEU A 152 2.16 -1.39 17.99
C LEU A 152 3.63 -1.18 18.36
N ALA A 153 4.09 0.07 18.32
CA ALA A 153 5.40 0.44 18.83
C ALA A 153 5.31 0.87 20.30
N THR A 154 6.28 0.48 21.12
CA THR A 154 6.31 0.78 22.55
C THR A 154 7.58 1.50 22.97
N ALA A 155 7.52 2.21 24.10
CA ALA A 155 8.68 2.93 24.64
C ALA A 155 9.81 2.01 25.13
N GLY A 156 9.58 0.70 25.25
CA GLY A 156 10.59 -0.30 25.56
C GLY A 156 11.41 -0.76 24.35
N GLY A 157 11.19 -0.18 23.16
CA GLY A 157 11.91 -0.53 21.94
C GLY A 157 11.40 -1.81 21.26
N LEU A 158 10.19 -2.28 21.60
CA LEU A 158 9.56 -3.46 21.02
C LEU A 158 8.43 -3.08 20.06
N LEU A 159 8.23 -3.90 19.02
CA LEU A 159 7.15 -3.82 18.05
C LEU A 159 6.25 -5.05 18.16
N PHE A 160 5.00 -4.87 18.58
CA PHE A 160 4.06 -5.97 18.62
C PHE A 160 3.22 -6.02 17.35
N MET A 161 3.07 -7.22 16.79
CA MET A 161 2.17 -7.45 15.66
C MET A 161 1.57 -8.85 15.69
N GLY A 162 0.36 -8.98 15.14
CA GLY A 162 -0.30 -10.26 14.92
C GLY A 162 -1.37 -10.11 13.85
N GLY A 163 -1.77 -11.21 13.21
CA GLY A 163 -2.73 -11.17 12.09
C GLY A 163 -2.12 -11.52 10.74
N THR A 164 -0.87 -11.99 10.70
CA THR A 164 -0.33 -12.73 9.56
C THR A 164 -1.05 -14.09 9.43
N PRO A 165 -1.14 -14.67 8.22
CA PRO A 165 -1.85 -15.95 7.98
C PRO A 165 -1.37 -17.14 8.82
N ASP A 166 -0.13 -17.11 9.29
CA ASP A 166 0.46 -18.13 10.16
C ASP A 166 0.04 -18.02 11.64
N ARG A 167 -0.83 -17.06 11.98
CA ARG A 167 -1.51 -16.92 13.29
C ARG A 167 -0.59 -16.65 14.48
N ASN A 168 0.63 -16.22 14.23
CA ASN A 168 1.58 -15.87 15.27
C ASN A 168 1.37 -14.43 15.79
N PHE A 169 1.63 -14.23 17.07
CA PHE A 169 1.83 -12.92 17.70
C PHE A 169 3.33 -12.74 17.98
N ARG A 170 3.90 -11.61 17.56
CA ARG A 170 5.35 -11.35 17.56
C ARG A 170 5.70 -10.08 18.31
N ALA A 171 6.95 -9.99 18.75
CA ALA A 171 7.59 -8.86 19.40
C ALA A 171 9.01 -8.64 18.83
#